data_AF-A0A9K3JCM1-F1
#
_entry.id   AF-A0A9K3JCM1-F1
#
_cell.length_a   1.000
_cell.length_b   1.000
_cell.length_c   1.000
_cell.angle_alpha   90.00
_cell.angle_beta   90.00
_cell.angle_gamma   90.00
#
_symmetry.space_group_name_H-M   'P 1'
#
loop_
_entity.id
_entity.type
_entity.pdbx_description
1 polymer ?
#
loop_
_entity_poly.entity_id
_entity_poly.type
_entity_poly.pdbx_seq_one_letter_code
_entity_poly.pdbx_strand_id
1 'polypeptide(L)'
;MILLTLGIALFYTLSIGITSNLVVNSWAVWFIGAITLSIPVCYFYVATLWLVSLIVSVLEDGSTGLKAIGRASELRKGKRLQASLMMVLFAIAYGLIVMMANFLTISNRSLTAELAITIPFRNGFYSLLKLFMFVVYTVSYHEWKTSHEEKEGKGFYLPVATGDV
;
A
#
# COMPACT_ATOMS: atom_id res chain seq x y z
N MET A 1 -13.21 1.93 -6.01
CA MET A 1 -11.74 1.85 -5.86
C MET A 1 -11.00 2.25 -7.12
N ILE A 2 -11.33 1.65 -8.28
CA ILE A 2 -10.80 2.02 -9.61
C ILE A 2 -10.93 3.53 -9.90
N LEU A 3 -12.06 4.14 -9.51
CA LEU A 3 -12.29 5.58 -9.70
C LEU A 3 -11.27 6.46 -8.96
N LEU A 4 -10.88 6.07 -7.74
CA LEU A 4 -9.95 6.85 -6.91
C LEU A 4 -8.52 6.71 -7.44
N THR A 5 -8.11 5.50 -7.86
CA THR A 5 -6.82 5.30 -8.52
C THR A 5 -6.74 6.04 -9.85
N LEU A 6 -7.84 6.08 -10.61
CA LEU A 6 -7.92 6.76 -11.89
C LEU A 6 -7.88 8.28 -11.70
N GLY A 7 -8.58 8.81 -10.69
CA GLY A 7 -8.50 10.22 -10.32
C GLY A 7 -7.10 10.65 -9.91
N ILE A 8 -6.40 9.84 -9.10
CA ILE A 8 -5.00 10.09 -8.73
C ILE A 8 -4.09 10.04 -9.97
N ALA A 9 -4.27 9.06 -10.85
CA ALA A 9 -3.50 8.96 -12.08
C ALA A 9 -3.69 10.18 -12.99
N LEU A 10 -4.94 10.63 -13.19
CA LEU A 10 -5.27 11.84 -13.94
C LEU A 10 -4.63 13.09 -13.32
N PHE A 11 -4.65 13.21 -12.00
CA PHE A 11 -4.03 14.33 -11.31
C PHE A 11 -2.52 14.40 -11.55
N TYR A 12 -1.83 13.25 -11.47
CA TYR A 12 -0.39 13.20 -11.75
C TYR A 12 -0.05 13.45 -13.22
N THR A 13 -0.83 12.92 -14.17
CA THR A 13 -0.57 13.15 -15.61
C THR A 13 -0.77 14.61 -15.99
N LEU A 14 -1.81 15.27 -15.46
CA LEU A 14 -2.03 16.71 -15.65
C LEU A 14 -0.89 17.53 -15.02
N SER A 15 -0.48 17.19 -13.79
CA SER A 15 0.60 17.90 -13.09
C SER A 15 1.94 17.81 -13.84
N ILE A 16 2.28 16.63 -14.35
CA ILE A 16 3.47 16.43 -15.19
C ILE A 16 3.34 17.21 -16.49
N GLY A 17 2.18 17.14 -17.16
CA GLY A 17 1.93 17.87 -18.41
C GLY A 17 2.12 19.38 -18.25
N ILE A 18 1.56 19.98 -17.20
CA ILE A 18 1.72 21.42 -16.91
C ILE A 18 3.19 21.77 -16.64
N THR A 19 3.87 20.97 -15.81
CA THR A 19 5.26 21.27 -15.42
C THR A 19 6.24 21.07 -16.58
N SER A 20 5.99 20.12 -17.48
CA SER A 20 6.78 19.89 -18.69
C SER A 20 6.70 21.04 -19.69
N ASN A 21 5.58 21.75 -19.77
CA ASN A 21 5.48 22.96 -20.59
C ASN A 21 6.30 24.12 -19.99
N LEU A 22 6.54 24.10 -18.68
CA LEU A 22 7.29 25.13 -17.95
C LEU A 22 8.80 24.81 -17.83
N VAL A 23 9.27 23.69 -18.39
CA VAL A 23 10.64 23.14 -18.21
C VAL A 23 11.74 24.04 -18.77
N VAL A 24 11.38 25.01 -19.62
CA VAL A 24 12.28 26.06 -20.10
C VAL A 24 12.91 26.84 -18.93
N ASN A 25 12.25 26.86 -17.78
CA ASN A 25 12.74 27.51 -16.57
C ASN A 25 13.40 26.52 -15.60
N SER A 26 14.57 26.87 -15.06
CA SER A 26 15.39 26.01 -14.17
C SER A 26 14.66 25.47 -12.93
N TRP A 27 13.78 26.26 -12.31
CA TRP A 27 12.94 25.84 -11.17
C TRP A 27 11.97 24.67 -11.48
N ALA A 28 11.50 24.51 -12.71
CA ALA A 28 10.51 23.50 -13.07
C ALA A 28 11.08 22.07 -12.99
N VAL A 29 12.40 21.91 -13.14
CA VAL A 29 13.09 20.62 -13.01
C VAL A 29 12.99 20.08 -11.58
N TRP A 30 13.12 20.95 -10.57
CA TRP A 30 12.94 20.57 -9.16
C TRP A 30 11.51 20.12 -8.88
N PHE A 31 10.52 20.80 -9.45
CA PHE A 31 9.11 20.41 -9.33
C PHE A 31 8.83 19.06 -9.99
N ILE A 32 9.37 18.80 -11.19
CA ILE A 32 9.25 17.48 -11.83
C ILE A 32 9.86 16.38 -10.96
N GLY A 33 11.05 16.63 -10.39
CA GLY A 33 11.71 15.70 -9.48
C GLY A 33 10.84 15.39 -8.25
N ALA A 34 10.29 16.43 -7.61
CA ALA A 34 9.42 16.28 -6.44
C ALA A 34 8.12 15.52 -6.78
N ILE A 35 7.46 15.85 -7.90
CA ILE A 35 6.27 15.15 -8.37
C ILE A 35 6.60 13.68 -8.61
N THR A 36 7.70 13.39 -9.32
CA THR A 36 8.11 12.01 -9.64
C THR A 36 8.39 11.20 -8.38
N LEU A 37 9.05 11.78 -7.38
CA LEU A 37 9.31 11.11 -6.09
C LEU A 37 8.04 10.87 -5.27
N SER A 38 7.03 11.74 -5.40
CA SER A 38 5.78 11.63 -4.66
C SER A 38 4.86 10.50 -5.14
N ILE A 39 4.96 10.11 -6.43
CA ILE A 39 4.16 9.05 -7.05
C ILE A 39 4.29 7.71 -6.30
N PRO A 40 5.50 7.14 -6.08
CA PRO A 40 5.63 5.87 -5.38
C PRO A 40 5.15 5.95 -3.93
N VAL A 41 5.39 7.07 -3.23
CA VAL A 41 4.93 7.27 -1.84
C VAL A 41 3.41 7.24 -1.78
N CYS A 42 2.75 7.97 -2.67
CA CYS A 42 1.30 8.00 -2.79
C CYS A 42 0.75 6.61 -3.17
N TYR A 43 1.39 5.94 -4.12
CA TYR A 43 1.01 4.59 -4.55
C TYR A 43 1.04 3.60 -3.39
N PHE A 44 2.12 3.55 -2.62
CA PHE A 44 2.23 2.64 -1.48
C PHE A 44 1.24 3.01 -0.36
N TYR A 45 1.04 4.29 -0.10
CA TYR A 45 0.05 4.73 0.88
C TYR A 45 -1.38 4.30 0.52
N VAL A 46 -1.74 4.46 -0.75
CA VAL A 46 -3.06 4.10 -1.28
C VAL A 46 -3.21 2.59 -1.36
N ALA A 47 -2.19 1.85 -1.83
CA ALA A 47 -2.18 0.39 -1.88
C ALA A 47 -2.40 -0.24 -0.49
N THR A 48 -1.74 0.30 0.53
CA THR A 48 -1.95 -0.15 1.92
C THR A 48 -3.33 0.18 2.45
N LEU A 49 -3.90 1.32 2.07
CA LEU A 49 -5.26 1.68 2.47
C LEU A 49 -6.26 0.71 1.85
N TRP A 50 -6.06 0.36 0.58
CA TRP A 50 -6.89 -0.62 -0.11
C TRP A 50 -6.82 -1.99 0.55
N LEU A 51 -5.63 -2.48 0.86
CA LEU A 51 -5.48 -3.81 1.42
C LEU A 51 -6.12 -3.91 2.81
N VAL A 52 -5.90 -2.91 3.67
CA VAL A 52 -6.54 -2.88 5.00
C VAL A 52 -8.05 -2.68 4.89
N SER A 53 -8.52 -1.85 3.94
CA SER A 53 -9.95 -1.70 3.68
C SER A 53 -10.61 -2.99 3.21
N LEU A 54 -9.90 -3.82 2.44
CA LEU A 54 -10.39 -5.12 2.02
C LEU A 54 -10.47 -6.07 3.23
N ILE A 55 -9.43 -6.12 4.06
CA ILE A 55 -9.40 -6.92 5.29
C ILE A 55 -10.56 -6.52 6.22
N VAL A 56 -10.77 -5.22 6.43
CA VAL A 56 -11.90 -4.69 7.21
C VAL A 56 -13.24 -5.11 6.60
N SER A 57 -13.39 -5.01 5.29
CA SER A 57 -14.63 -5.41 4.61
C SER A 57 -14.93 -6.91 4.68
N VAL A 58 -13.92 -7.74 4.93
CA VAL A 58 -14.06 -9.19 5.09
C VAL A 58 -14.28 -9.58 6.56
N LEU A 59 -13.63 -8.88 7.50
CA LEU A 59 -13.63 -9.22 8.93
C LEU A 59 -14.65 -8.46 9.77
N GLU A 60 -15.13 -7.30 9.32
CA GLU A 60 -16.16 -6.52 10.01
C GLU A 60 -17.49 -6.55 9.24
N ASP A 61 -18.51 -7.14 9.87
CA ASP A 61 -19.86 -7.16 9.32
C ASP A 61 -20.43 -5.74 9.19
N GLY A 62 -20.97 -5.42 8.02
CA GLY A 62 -21.57 -4.11 7.75
C GLY A 62 -20.59 -2.96 7.52
N SER A 63 -19.28 -3.25 7.39
CA SER A 63 -18.23 -2.30 6.97
C SER A 63 -17.85 -2.54 5.51
N THR A 64 -18.74 -2.23 4.56
CA THR A 64 -18.48 -2.38 3.11
C THR A 64 -18.22 -1.04 2.40
N GLY A 65 -17.53 -1.10 1.26
CA GLY A 65 -17.33 0.07 0.39
C GLY A 65 -16.58 1.23 1.07
N LEU A 66 -17.15 2.43 1.03
CA LEU A 66 -16.56 3.65 1.62
C LEU A 66 -16.41 3.58 3.13
N LYS A 67 -17.33 2.87 3.82
CA LYS A 67 -17.27 2.70 5.28
C LYS A 67 -16.05 1.87 5.69
N ALA A 68 -15.72 0.83 4.90
CA ALA A 68 -14.51 0.03 5.07
C ALA A 68 -13.23 0.87 4.94
N ILE A 69 -13.21 1.80 3.98
CA ILE A 69 -12.06 2.69 3.74
C ILE A 69 -11.89 3.67 4.90
N GLY A 70 -12.99 4.27 5.37
CA GLY A 70 -12.99 5.16 6.53
C GLY A 70 -12.45 4.45 7.76
N ARG A 71 -12.99 3.27 8.05
CA ARG A 71 -12.56 2.44 9.18
C ARG A 71 -11.10 2.00 9.06
N ALA A 72 -10.64 1.59 7.88
CA ALA A 72 -9.23 1.28 7.64
C ALA A 72 -8.30 2.49 7.86
N SER A 73 -8.75 3.69 7.49
CA SER A 73 -8.00 4.94 7.73
C SER A 73 -7.88 5.26 9.22
N GLU A 74 -8.94 5.02 10.00
CA GLU A 74 -8.96 5.17 11.46
C GLU A 74 -8.02 4.17 12.14
N LEU A 75 -8.13 2.88 11.84
CA LEU A 75 -7.25 1.85 12.43
C LEU A 75 -5.78 2.11 12.11
N ARG A 76 -5.46 2.60 10.91
CA ARG A 76 -4.09 2.93 10.52
C ARG A 76 -3.58 4.22 11.15
N LYS A 77 -4.40 5.02 11.83
CA LYS A 77 -4.00 6.31 12.40
C LYS A 77 -2.91 6.09 13.46
N GLY A 78 -1.76 6.74 13.29
CA GLY A 78 -0.57 6.55 14.12
C GLY A 78 0.34 5.36 13.71
N LYS A 79 -0.10 4.49 12.80
CA LYS A 79 0.69 3.36 12.26
C LYS A 79 0.83 3.40 10.72
N ARG A 80 0.53 4.56 10.10
CA ARG A 80 0.56 4.76 8.64
C ARG A 80 1.91 4.41 8.03
N LEU A 81 3.00 4.85 8.65
CA LEU A 81 4.37 4.61 8.21
C LEU A 81 4.72 3.12 8.25
N GLN A 82 4.39 2.44 9.35
CA GLN A 82 4.61 1.00 9.51
C GLN A 82 3.87 0.23 8.40
N ALA A 83 2.59 0.53 8.21
CA ALA A 83 1.82 -0.08 7.13
C ALA A 83 2.46 0.18 5.75
N SER A 84 2.83 1.42 5.42
CA SER A 84 3.47 1.72 4.14
C SER A 84 4.82 1.02 3.97
N LEU A 85 5.62 0.91 5.02
CA LEU A 85 6.91 0.21 4.97
C LEU A 85 6.74 -1.28 4.67
N MET A 86 5.70 -1.92 5.23
CA MET A 86 5.40 -3.31 4.91
C MET A 86 5.08 -3.52 3.43
N MET A 87 4.38 -2.56 2.80
CA MET A 87 4.14 -2.58 1.34
C MET A 87 5.41 -2.36 0.53
N VAL A 88 6.30 -1.48 0.99
CA VAL A 88 7.60 -1.27 0.34
C VAL A 88 8.44 -2.55 0.39
N LEU A 89 8.51 -3.22 1.54
CA LEU A 89 9.20 -4.50 1.68
C LEU A 89 8.61 -5.57 0.74
N PHE A 90 7.28 -5.62 0.65
CA PHE A 90 6.60 -6.50 -0.31
C PHE A 90 6.99 -6.20 -1.76
N ALA A 91 7.04 -4.92 -2.15
CA ALA A 91 7.42 -4.51 -3.50
C ALA A 91 8.89 -4.85 -3.81
N ILE A 92 9.80 -4.67 -2.84
CA ILE A 92 11.20 -5.07 -2.96
C ILE A 92 11.30 -6.59 -3.14
N ALA A 93 10.62 -7.37 -2.30
CA ALA A 93 10.62 -8.83 -2.39
C ALA A 93 10.11 -9.31 -3.75
N TYR A 94 9.02 -8.72 -4.24
CA TYR A 94 8.51 -9.01 -5.58
C TYR A 94 9.51 -8.63 -6.68
N GLY A 95 10.15 -7.46 -6.57
CA GLY A 95 11.20 -7.02 -7.49
C GLY A 95 12.37 -8.01 -7.58
N LEU A 96 12.82 -8.54 -6.44
CA LEU A 96 13.86 -9.57 -6.39
C LEU A 96 13.45 -10.85 -7.11
N ILE A 97 12.20 -11.29 -6.95
CA ILE A 97 11.68 -12.48 -7.63
C ILE A 97 11.65 -12.28 -9.14
N VAL A 98 11.23 -11.09 -9.60
CA VAL A 98 11.26 -10.76 -11.04
C VAL A 98 12.69 -10.71 -11.56
N MET A 99 13.62 -10.14 -10.80
CA MET A 99 15.04 -10.09 -11.18
C MET A 99 15.65 -11.50 -11.26
N MET A 100 15.33 -12.39 -10.31
CA MET A 100 15.75 -13.79 -10.36
C MET A 100 15.16 -14.53 -11.55
N ALA A 101 13.87 -14.32 -11.83
CA ALA A 101 13.20 -14.92 -12.99
C ALA A 101 13.88 -14.48 -14.29
N ASN A 102 14.17 -13.18 -14.44
CA ASN A 102 14.89 -12.65 -15.60
C ASN A 102 16.33 -13.18 -15.68
N PHE A 103 17.01 -13.38 -14.55
CA PHE A 103 18.35 -13.97 -14.56
C PHE A 103 18.34 -15.43 -15.05
N LEU A 104 17.32 -16.19 -14.67
CA LEU A 104 17.12 -17.58 -15.11
C LEU A 104 16.87 -17.70 -16.62
N THR A 105 16.41 -16.63 -17.28
CA THR A 105 16.13 -16.60 -18.72
C THR A 105 17.28 -16.11 -19.59
N ILE A 106 18.36 -15.58 -19.01
CA ILE A 106 19.56 -15.14 -19.76
C ILE A 106 20.27 -16.32 -20.47
N SER A 107 19.98 -17.56 -20.07
CA SER A 107 20.52 -18.76 -20.71
C SER A 107 19.86 -18.99 -22.09
N ASN A 108 20.66 -19.26 -23.14
CA ASN A 108 20.23 -19.56 -24.52
C ASN A 108 19.34 -20.83 -24.62
N ARG A 109 18.13 -20.75 -24.08
CA ARG A 109 17.09 -21.78 -24.15
C ARG A 109 16.12 -21.44 -25.28
N SER A 110 15.39 -22.44 -25.75
CA SER A 110 14.26 -22.19 -26.65
C SER A 110 13.21 -21.32 -25.95
N LEU A 111 12.62 -20.39 -26.68
CA LEU A 111 11.61 -19.44 -26.19
C LEU A 111 10.46 -20.16 -25.46
N THR A 112 10.09 -21.36 -25.93
CA THR A 112 9.08 -22.22 -25.29
C THR A 112 9.50 -22.72 -23.91
N ALA A 113 10.75 -23.13 -23.74
CA ALA A 113 11.28 -23.58 -22.44
C ALA A 113 11.46 -22.42 -21.46
N GLU A 114 11.84 -21.24 -21.98
CA GLU A 114 11.94 -20.01 -21.20
C GLU A 114 10.58 -19.58 -20.62
N LEU A 115 9.55 -19.52 -21.47
CA LEU A 115 8.18 -19.19 -21.03
C LEU A 115 7.62 -20.23 -20.06
N ALA A 116 7.87 -21.52 -20.31
CA ALA A 116 7.40 -22.60 -19.46
C ALA A 116 7.99 -22.56 -18.03
N ILE A 117 9.18 -21.99 -17.85
CA ILE A 117 9.80 -21.81 -16.53
C ILE A 117 9.39 -20.47 -15.92
N THR A 118 9.44 -19.39 -16.70
CA THR A 118 9.27 -18.02 -16.21
C THR A 118 7.84 -17.75 -15.75
N ILE A 119 6.85 -18.23 -16.49
CA ILE A 119 5.44 -18.01 -16.16
C ILE A 119 5.07 -18.63 -14.80
N PRO A 120 5.25 -19.94 -14.57
CA PRO A 120 4.91 -20.54 -13.27
C PRO A 120 5.81 -20.06 -12.15
N PHE A 121 7.10 -19.79 -12.41
CA PHE A 121 7.98 -19.22 -11.40
C PHE A 121 7.48 -17.84 -10.97
N ARG A 122 7.28 -16.92 -11.91
CA ARG A 122 6.83 -15.56 -11.60
C ARG A 122 5.43 -15.53 -10.97
N ASN A 123 4.46 -16.24 -11.53
CA ASN A 123 3.09 -16.27 -10.99
C ASN A 123 2.99 -17.03 -9.68
N GLY A 124 3.67 -18.17 -9.56
CA GLY A 124 3.65 -19.01 -8.35
C GLY A 124 4.21 -18.26 -7.15
N PHE A 125 5.41 -17.70 -7.30
CA PHE A 125 6.03 -16.88 -6.27
C PHE A 125 5.26 -15.58 -5.99
N TYR A 126 4.69 -14.95 -7.02
CA TYR A 126 3.83 -13.78 -6.81
C TYR A 126 2.59 -14.10 -5.98
N SER A 127 1.94 -15.24 -6.25
CA SER A 127 0.78 -15.71 -5.51
C SER A 127 1.14 -16.00 -4.05
N LEU A 128 2.24 -16.73 -3.81
CA LEU A 128 2.76 -17.01 -2.48
C LEU A 128 3.07 -15.73 -1.71
N LEU A 129 3.77 -14.77 -2.32
CA LEU A 129 4.02 -13.47 -1.72
C LEU A 129 2.73 -12.76 -1.36
N LYS A 130 1.72 -12.74 -2.25
CA LYS A 130 0.43 -12.10 -1.98
C LYS A 130 -0.28 -12.73 -0.78
N LEU A 131 -0.28 -14.06 -0.69
CA LEU A 131 -0.90 -14.75 0.45
C LEU A 131 -0.16 -14.41 1.75
N PHE A 132 1.16 -14.43 1.73
CA PHE A 132 1.98 -14.02 2.87
C PHE A 132 1.68 -12.59 3.29
N MET A 133 1.58 -11.67 2.33
CA MET A 133 1.20 -10.29 2.59
C MET A 133 -0.18 -10.19 3.24
N PHE A 134 -1.16 -10.97 2.76
CA PHE A 134 -2.51 -10.97 3.35
C PHE A 134 -2.49 -11.41 4.82
N VAL A 135 -1.75 -12.48 5.13
CA VAL A 135 -1.57 -12.98 6.50
C VAL A 135 -0.93 -11.91 7.39
N VAL A 136 0.18 -11.32 6.93
CA VAL A 136 0.93 -10.31 7.69
C VAL A 136 0.07 -9.09 8.00
N TYR A 137 -0.68 -8.57 7.02
CA TYR A 137 -1.57 -7.43 7.25
C TYR A 137 -2.81 -7.79 8.09
N THR A 138 -3.28 -9.03 8.03
CA THR A 138 -4.38 -9.49 8.89
C THR A 138 -3.94 -9.55 10.36
N VAL A 139 -2.74 -10.07 10.62
CA VAL A 139 -2.14 -10.05 11.97
C VAL A 139 -1.97 -8.61 12.46
N SER A 140 -1.39 -7.73 11.64
CA SER A 140 -1.25 -6.31 12.00
C SER A 140 -2.59 -5.60 12.17
N TYR A 141 -3.62 -5.97 11.40
CA TYR A 141 -4.98 -5.47 11.60
C TYR A 141 -5.51 -5.82 12.98
N HIS A 142 -5.36 -7.08 13.43
CA HIS A 142 -5.76 -7.48 14.77
C HIS A 142 -5.00 -6.72 15.85
N GLU A 143 -3.68 -6.54 15.71
CA GLU A 143 -2.89 -5.72 16.64
C GLU A 143 -3.38 -4.26 16.69
N TRP A 144 -3.67 -3.66 15.53
CA TRP A 144 -4.16 -2.29 15.46
C TRP A 144 -5.56 -2.15 16.06
N LYS A 145 -6.44 -3.13 15.82
CA LYS A 145 -7.78 -3.18 16.39
C LYS A 145 -7.73 -3.23 17.92
N THR A 146 -6.96 -4.16 18.49
CA THR A 146 -6.80 -4.26 19.96
C THR A 146 -6.23 -2.97 20.54
N SER A 147 -5.21 -2.39 19.90
CA SER A 147 -4.64 -1.11 20.36
C SER A 147 -5.61 0.06 20.26
N HIS A 148 -6.53 0.04 19.28
CA HIS A 148 -7.55 1.07 19.11
C HIS A 148 -8.63 0.96 20.20
N GLU A 149 -9.12 -0.25 20.45
CA GLU A 149 -10.11 -0.54 21.50
C GLU A 149 -9.57 -0.23 22.90
N GLU A 150 -8.30 -0.52 23.17
CA GLU A 150 -7.65 -0.13 24.43
C GLU A 150 -7.57 1.39 24.62
N LYS A 151 -7.33 2.15 23.55
CA LYS A 151 -7.27 3.62 23.61
C LYS A 151 -8.65 4.24 23.81
N GLU A 152 -9.67 3.69 23.15
CA GLU A 152 -11.06 4.11 23.35
C GLU A 152 -11.56 3.75 24.74
N GLY A 153 -11.25 2.53 25.23
CA GLY A 153 -11.57 2.09 26.58
C GLY A 153 -10.90 2.94 27.67
N LYS A 154 -9.61 3.25 27.52
CA LYS A 154 -8.89 4.15 28.46
C LYS A 154 -9.38 5.59 28.41
N GLY A 155 -9.91 6.05 27.27
CA GLY A 155 -10.56 7.36 27.16
C GLY A 155 -11.85 7.48 27.98
N PHE A 156 -12.56 6.36 28.20
CA PHE A 156 -13.76 6.30 29.05
C PHE A 156 -13.44 6.29 30.55
N TYR A 157 -12.24 5.86 30.95
CA TYR A 157 -11.78 5.87 32.34
C TYR A 157 -10.82 7.03 32.61
N LEU A 158 -11.21 8.26 32.25
CA LEU A 158 -10.64 9.43 32.93
C LEU A 158 -11.06 9.34 34.41
N PRO A 159 -10.14 9.52 35.38
CA PRO A 159 -10.46 9.33 36.78
C PRO A 159 -11.53 10.33 37.22
N VAL A 160 -12.65 9.82 37.71
CA VAL A 160 -13.58 10.55 38.56
C VAL A 160 -12.89 10.73 39.92
N ALA A 161 -11.88 11.59 39.96
CA ALA A 161 -11.19 12.09 41.14
C ALA A 161 -10.40 13.30 40.62
N THR A 162 -10.74 14.54 40.91
CA THR A 162 -11.00 15.11 42.24
C THR A 162 -11.88 16.36 42.12
N GLY A 163 -12.89 16.42 42.97
CA GLY A 163 -13.79 17.55 43.16
C GLY A 163 -14.56 17.30 44.45
N ASP A 164 -13.78 17.20 45.53
CA ASP A 164 -14.18 16.92 46.91
C ASP A 164 -15.21 17.94 47.44
N VAL A 165 -16.19 17.38 48.17
CA VAL A 165 -16.87 17.85 49.41
C VAL A 165 -17.47 19.26 49.44
#